data_AF-A0A0T6BFL2-F1
#
_entry.id   AF-A0A0T6BFL2-F1
#
_cell.length_a   1.000
_cell.length_b   1.000
_cell.length_c   1.000
_cell.angle_alpha   90.00
_cell.angle_beta   90.00
_cell.angle_gamma   90.00
#
_symmetry.space_group_name_H-M   'P 1'
#
loop_
_entity.id
_entity.type
_entity.pdbx_description
1 polymer ?
#
loop_
_entity_poly.entity_id
_entity_poly.type
_entity_poly.pdbx_seq_one_letter_code
_entity_poly.pdbx_strand_id
1 'polypeptide(L)'
;MPSWTIAAFSCLVLTVVEAHSTSIFLDKFNFKRGLGQQQVHSERHLSLSSQSSRTKRSAEHLVTECMYMTSDDGDFFHRTGFVNDTCGVYVFTEPDEYIELHMNYLDVSCEKEGRIIFLDGWELNRQVFPTPEDHPKPMSARTFEFCGRRKIKETFRSSQNAAMLLYRMPEMGSSFSFSIRYVKNPRPCNVLLQNTESVFTLRNYGNRSNCSIAALFPAVVRIEALNVGVVPSIGRGVEIETGTVH
;
A
#
# COMPACT_ATOMS: atom_id res chain seq x y z
N MET A 1 6.20 -2.60 -56.03
CA MET A 1 7.00 -3.61 -55.30
C MET A 1 7.84 -2.87 -54.27
N PRO A 2 7.49 -2.88 -52.98
CA PRO A 2 8.34 -2.34 -51.94
C PRO A 2 9.29 -3.43 -51.42
N SER A 3 10.54 -3.04 -51.32
CA SER A 3 11.70 -3.76 -50.81
C SER A 3 11.60 -3.96 -49.29
N TRP A 4 11.94 -5.17 -48.82
CA TRP A 4 12.13 -5.47 -47.40
C TRP A 4 13.60 -5.28 -47.04
N THR A 5 13.87 -4.57 -45.95
CA THR A 5 15.20 -4.55 -45.32
C THR A 5 15.11 -5.26 -43.97
N ILE A 6 15.70 -6.45 -43.89
CA ILE A 6 16.01 -7.12 -42.63
C ILE A 6 17.30 -6.51 -42.10
N ALA A 7 17.26 -5.95 -40.90
CA ALA A 7 18.46 -5.68 -40.12
C ALA A 7 18.40 -6.50 -38.84
N ALA A 8 19.07 -7.65 -38.88
CA ALA A 8 19.49 -8.36 -37.68
C ALA A 8 20.88 -7.82 -37.30
N PHE A 9 21.00 -7.22 -36.12
CA PHE A 9 22.28 -7.05 -35.45
C PHE A 9 22.19 -7.68 -34.07
N SER A 10 22.78 -8.87 -33.99
CA SER A 10 23.33 -9.46 -32.78
C SER A 10 24.40 -8.53 -32.19
N CYS A 11 24.36 -8.27 -30.89
CA CYS A 11 25.29 -8.85 -29.91
C CYS A 11 25.38 -7.95 -28.67
N LEU A 12 25.53 -8.61 -27.52
CA LEU A 12 25.74 -8.06 -26.19
C LEU A 12 26.74 -6.90 -26.15
N VAL A 13 26.41 -5.87 -25.37
CA VAL A 13 27.40 -5.12 -24.59
C VAL A 13 26.92 -5.08 -23.15
N LEU A 14 27.66 -5.76 -22.28
CA LEU A 14 27.66 -5.54 -20.84
C LEU A 14 28.21 -4.14 -20.57
N THR A 15 27.39 -3.25 -20.04
CA THR A 15 27.91 -2.09 -19.30
C THR A 15 27.80 -2.40 -17.81
N VAL A 16 28.96 -2.68 -17.20
CA VAL A 16 29.11 -2.56 -15.75
C VAL A 16 29.00 -1.07 -15.45
N VAL A 17 27.91 -0.65 -14.84
CA VAL A 17 27.82 0.68 -14.22
C VAL A 17 28.09 0.49 -12.73
N GLU A 18 29.28 0.90 -12.32
CA GLU A 18 29.65 1.03 -10.92
C GLU A 18 28.88 2.23 -10.35
N ALA A 19 27.81 1.95 -9.61
CA ALA A 19 27.03 2.98 -8.94
C ALA A 19 27.63 3.22 -7.54
N HIS A 20 28.32 4.34 -7.39
CA HIS A 20 28.71 4.84 -6.07
C HIS A 20 27.46 5.21 -5.26
N SER A 21 27.33 4.57 -4.12
CA SER A 21 26.23 4.74 -3.17
C SER A 21 26.35 6.08 -2.41
N THR A 22 25.37 6.95 -2.55
CA THR A 22 25.04 7.95 -1.53
C THR A 22 23.77 7.49 -0.81
N SER A 23 23.98 6.76 0.27
CA SER A 23 22.94 6.26 1.18
C SER A 23 22.22 7.44 1.86
N ILE A 24 20.94 7.64 1.55
CA ILE A 24 20.01 8.44 2.39
C ILE A 24 18.74 7.62 2.75
N PHE A 25 18.51 6.45 2.15
CA PHE A 25 17.27 5.68 2.31
C PHE A 25 17.40 4.35 3.07
N LEU A 26 18.61 3.93 3.46
CA LEU A 26 18.84 2.57 3.99
C LEU A 26 18.57 2.37 5.49
N ASP A 27 18.46 3.42 6.29
CA ASP A 27 18.34 3.25 7.76
C ASP A 27 16.90 3.10 8.29
N LYS A 28 15.87 3.23 7.45
CA LYS A 28 14.47 3.29 7.92
C LYS A 28 13.63 2.03 7.72
N PHE A 29 14.18 0.98 7.12
CA PHE A 29 13.48 -0.31 6.90
C PHE A 29 13.78 -1.37 7.98
N ASN A 30 13.99 -0.98 9.24
CA ASN A 30 14.14 -1.94 10.34
C ASN A 30 12.76 -2.36 10.89
N PHE A 31 12.24 -3.46 10.33
CA PHE A 31 10.97 -4.09 10.69
C PHE A 31 11.13 -4.97 11.93
N LYS A 32 10.50 -4.59 13.05
CA LYS A 32 10.43 -5.42 14.27
C LYS A 32 9.15 -6.27 14.26
N ARG A 33 9.27 -7.57 13.98
CA ARG A 33 8.25 -8.56 14.40
C ARG A 33 8.67 -9.19 15.73
N GLY A 34 7.85 -8.98 16.77
CA GLY A 34 7.98 -9.65 18.06
C GLY A 34 7.48 -11.08 17.98
N LEU A 35 8.37 -12.05 18.18
CA LEU A 35 8.05 -13.46 18.42
C LEU A 35 7.62 -13.62 19.90
N GLY A 36 6.34 -13.90 20.14
CA GLY A 36 5.83 -14.33 21.45
C GLY A 36 5.76 -15.86 21.52
N GLN A 37 6.61 -16.47 22.34
CA GLN A 37 6.57 -17.90 22.66
C GLN A 37 5.41 -18.22 23.61
N GLN A 38 4.69 -19.31 23.32
CA GLN A 38 3.70 -19.93 24.20
C GLN A 38 4.36 -20.67 25.37
N GLN A 39 3.87 -20.44 26.59
CA GLN A 39 3.97 -21.39 27.69
C GLN A 39 2.63 -21.46 28.44
N VAL A 40 2.12 -22.68 28.60
CA VAL A 40 0.85 -23.02 29.26
C VAL A 40 1.13 -23.86 30.50
N HIS A 41 0.60 -23.43 31.64
CA HIS A 41 0.14 -24.13 32.87
C HIS A 41 0.49 -23.23 34.08
N SER A 42 -0.23 -23.14 35.20
CA SER A 42 -1.58 -23.47 35.65
C SER A 42 -1.58 -23.11 37.14
N GLU A 43 -2.56 -22.36 37.66
CA GLU A 43 -3.11 -22.57 39.02
C GLU A 43 -4.31 -21.66 39.31
N ARG A 44 -5.31 -22.21 40.00
CA ARG A 44 -6.59 -21.57 40.37
C ARG A 44 -6.47 -20.92 41.74
N HIS A 45 -6.98 -19.70 41.90
CA HIS A 45 -7.73 -19.33 43.11
C HIS A 45 -8.67 -18.14 42.84
N LEU A 46 -9.93 -18.27 43.27
CA LEU A 46 -10.97 -17.26 43.14
C LEU A 46 -10.75 -16.08 44.10
N SER A 47 -10.95 -14.85 43.62
CA SER A 47 -11.71 -13.84 44.38
C SER A 47 -12.19 -12.71 43.46
N LEU A 48 -13.44 -12.33 43.71
CA LEU A 48 -14.26 -11.36 43.00
C LEU A 48 -13.78 -9.93 43.32
N SER A 49 -13.36 -9.15 42.33
CA SER A 49 -13.46 -7.70 42.41
C SER A 49 -13.75 -7.12 41.03
N SER A 50 -14.90 -6.47 40.95
CA SER A 50 -15.38 -5.71 39.80
C SER A 50 -14.54 -4.45 39.67
N GLN A 51 -13.55 -4.47 38.79
CA GLN A 51 -12.95 -3.25 38.26
C GLN A 51 -13.05 -3.32 36.75
N SER A 52 -13.89 -2.44 36.20
CA SER A 52 -13.96 -2.10 34.78
C SER A 52 -12.53 -1.92 34.26
N SER A 53 -12.01 -2.93 33.58
CA SER A 53 -10.77 -2.82 32.84
C SER A 53 -11.07 -1.87 31.68
N ARG A 54 -10.76 -0.58 31.87
CA ARG A 54 -10.46 0.29 30.75
C ARG A 54 -9.37 -0.45 29.98
N THR A 55 -9.74 -0.98 28.82
CA THR A 55 -8.83 -1.52 27.82
C THR A 55 -7.67 -0.55 27.74
N LYS A 56 -6.48 -1.03 28.10
CA LYS A 56 -5.22 -0.30 28.03
C LYS A 56 -5.16 0.27 26.62
N ARG A 57 -5.30 1.59 26.51
CA ARG A 57 -5.32 2.33 25.23
C ARG A 57 -4.12 1.81 24.44
N SER A 58 -4.38 1.19 23.29
CA SER A 58 -3.32 0.76 22.38
C SER A 58 -2.36 1.93 22.20
N ALA A 59 -1.05 1.67 22.16
CA ALA A 59 -0.07 2.73 21.94
C ALA A 59 -0.44 3.44 20.63
N GLU A 60 -0.90 4.70 20.72
CA GLU A 60 -1.25 5.49 19.53
C GLU A 60 0.01 5.66 18.68
N HIS A 61 -0.05 5.32 17.40
CA HIS A 61 1.08 5.47 16.47
C HIS A 61 1.28 6.96 16.15
N LEU A 62 2.47 7.50 16.43
CA LEU A 62 2.78 8.91 16.20
C LEU A 62 3.43 9.10 14.83
N VAL A 63 2.79 9.89 13.97
CA VAL A 63 3.31 10.30 12.66
C VAL A 63 4.16 11.56 12.86
N THR A 64 5.46 11.39 13.06
CA THR A 64 6.41 12.49 13.31
C THR A 64 7.22 12.88 12.08
N GLU A 65 7.47 11.95 11.18
CA GLU A 65 8.24 12.17 9.97
C GLU A 65 7.36 12.69 8.84
N CYS A 66 7.92 13.52 7.96
CA CYS A 66 7.16 14.08 6.83
C CYS A 66 6.80 13.00 5.78
N MET A 67 7.69 12.03 5.55
CA MET A 67 7.41 10.86 4.71
C MET A 67 7.39 9.63 5.60
N TYR A 68 6.21 9.35 6.16
CA TYR A 68 6.02 8.24 7.09
C TYR A 68 5.54 7.00 6.33
N MET A 69 6.10 5.84 6.64
CA MET A 69 5.79 4.58 5.97
C MET A 69 5.37 3.55 7.01
N THR A 70 4.29 2.79 6.77
CA THR A 70 3.81 1.79 7.73
C THR A 70 3.06 0.63 7.10
N SER A 71 3.14 -0.51 7.76
CA SER A 71 2.27 -1.69 7.58
C SER A 71 1.43 -2.00 8.82
N ASP A 72 1.52 -1.17 9.86
CA ASP A 72 0.77 -1.38 11.09
C ASP A 72 -0.69 -0.91 10.91
N ASP A 73 -1.64 -1.68 11.45
CA ASP A 73 -3.03 -1.27 11.57
C ASP A 73 -3.29 -0.54 12.91
N GLY A 74 -4.49 0.04 13.08
CA GLY A 74 -4.87 0.73 14.31
C GLY A 74 -4.84 2.25 14.20
N ASP A 75 -4.64 2.94 15.33
CA ASP A 75 -4.85 4.38 15.46
C ASP A 75 -3.55 5.18 15.32
N PHE A 76 -3.59 6.21 14.48
CA PHE A 76 -2.48 7.10 14.15
C PHE A 76 -2.82 8.55 14.49
N PHE A 77 -1.83 9.30 14.96
CA PHE A 77 -1.97 10.70 15.31
C PHE A 77 -0.81 11.54 14.76
N HIS A 78 -1.14 12.69 14.17
CA HIS A 78 -0.19 13.70 13.74
C HIS A 78 -0.51 15.04 14.40
N ARG A 79 0.54 15.74 14.84
CA ARG A 79 0.46 17.14 15.28
C ARG A 79 1.61 17.93 14.70
N THR A 80 1.27 19.08 14.12
CA THR A 80 2.22 19.94 13.43
C THR A 80 3.08 20.71 14.43
N GLY A 81 4.37 20.41 14.47
CA GLY A 81 5.36 21.15 15.25
C GLY A 81 5.93 22.37 14.52
N PHE A 82 5.96 22.34 13.19
CA PHE A 82 6.47 23.41 12.33
C PHE A 82 5.73 23.37 10.98
N VAL A 83 5.66 24.52 10.31
CA VAL A 83 4.97 24.63 9.01
C VAL A 83 5.86 24.00 7.94
N ASN A 84 5.32 23.01 7.23
CA ASN A 84 6.00 22.26 6.19
C ASN A 84 5.29 22.35 4.85
N ASP A 85 6.04 21.97 3.81
CA ASP A 85 5.45 21.58 2.53
C ASP A 85 4.60 20.30 2.65
N THR A 86 4.16 19.76 1.53
CA THR A 86 3.33 18.56 1.49
C THR A 86 4.11 17.35 2.04
N CYS A 87 3.55 16.71 3.06
CA CYS A 87 4.01 15.48 3.67
C CYS A 87 3.08 14.32 3.29
N GLY A 88 3.47 13.09 3.60
CA GLY A 88 2.75 11.88 3.20
C GLY A 88 2.90 10.72 4.17
N VAL A 89 1.81 9.96 4.32
CA VAL A 89 1.78 8.63 4.95
C VAL A 89 1.61 7.59 3.85
N TYR A 90 2.59 6.72 3.67
CA TYR A 90 2.52 5.55 2.81
C TYR A 90 2.04 4.37 3.64
N VAL A 91 0.88 3.82 3.25
CA VAL A 91 0.29 2.66 3.91
C VAL A 91 0.30 1.50 2.94
N PHE A 92 0.71 0.35 3.43
CA PHE A 92 0.82 -0.85 2.64
C PHE A 92 0.52 -2.09 3.47
N THR A 93 0.05 -3.15 2.82
CA THR A 93 -0.31 -4.39 3.50
C THR A 93 -0.03 -5.61 2.61
N GLU A 94 -0.42 -6.79 3.09
CA GLU A 94 -0.28 -8.05 2.36
C GLU A 94 -0.96 -8.00 0.98
N PRO A 95 -0.43 -8.74 -0.02
CA PRO A 95 -0.95 -8.70 -1.40
C PRO A 95 -2.45 -8.98 -1.54
N ASP A 96 -3.02 -9.78 -0.64
CA ASP A 96 -4.42 -10.21 -0.63
C ASP A 96 -5.32 -9.32 0.24
N GLU A 97 -4.97 -8.04 0.42
CA GLU A 97 -5.71 -7.12 1.27
C GLU A 97 -5.93 -5.73 0.62
N TYR A 98 -6.99 -5.08 1.06
CA TYR A 98 -7.29 -3.67 0.84
C TYR A 98 -7.09 -2.90 2.14
N ILE A 99 -6.84 -1.60 2.01
CA ILE A 99 -6.68 -0.66 3.12
C ILE A 99 -7.98 0.13 3.25
N GLU A 100 -8.53 0.14 4.46
CA GLU A 100 -9.60 1.05 4.87
C GLU A 100 -9.03 2.06 5.87
N LEU A 101 -9.19 3.34 5.54
CA LEU A 101 -8.77 4.47 6.36
C LEU A 101 -9.99 5.23 6.85
N HIS A 102 -10.08 5.41 8.16
CA HIS A 102 -11.13 6.20 8.81
C HIS A 102 -10.52 7.42 9.50
N MET A 103 -11.03 8.61 9.21
CA MET A 103 -10.54 9.83 9.83
C MET A 103 -11.27 10.09 11.17
N ASN A 104 -10.54 10.02 12.28
CA ASN A 104 -11.09 10.12 13.63
C ASN A 104 -11.24 11.57 14.10
N TYR A 105 -10.26 12.40 13.75
CA TYR A 105 -10.20 13.81 14.14
C TYR A 105 -9.48 14.61 13.05
N LEU A 106 -9.97 15.81 12.78
CA LEU A 106 -9.40 16.74 11.82
C LEU A 106 -9.48 18.16 12.36
N ASP A 107 -8.34 18.84 12.41
CA ASP A 107 -8.21 20.27 12.62
C ASP A 107 -7.16 20.80 11.63
N VAL A 108 -7.63 21.11 10.42
CA VAL A 108 -6.81 21.59 9.31
C VAL A 108 -7.50 22.80 8.68
N SER A 109 -6.83 23.96 8.65
CA SER A 109 -7.43 25.19 8.11
C SER A 109 -7.48 25.19 6.58
N CYS A 110 -8.69 25.11 6.04
CA CYS A 110 -8.96 25.26 4.61
C CYS A 110 -8.58 26.65 4.09
N GLU A 111 -8.80 27.70 4.88
CA GLU A 111 -8.57 29.10 4.50
C GLU A 111 -7.08 29.40 4.29
N LYS A 112 -6.21 28.67 4.99
CA LYS A 112 -4.74 28.81 4.90
C LYS A 112 -4.10 27.75 4.01
N GLU A 113 -4.85 27.22 3.04
CA GLU A 113 -4.40 26.21 2.07
C GLU A 113 -4.02 24.85 2.69
N GLY A 114 -4.51 24.58 3.90
CA GLY A 114 -4.37 23.29 4.55
C GLY A 114 -5.30 22.26 3.94
N ARG A 115 -4.78 21.06 3.69
CA ARG A 115 -5.50 19.98 3.03
C ARG A 115 -4.95 18.62 3.43
N ILE A 116 -5.83 17.64 3.44
CA ILE A 116 -5.51 16.21 3.48
C ILE A 116 -6.10 15.58 2.23
N ILE A 117 -5.33 14.69 1.60
CA ILE A 117 -5.71 13.99 0.38
C ILE A 117 -5.50 12.50 0.64
N PHE A 118 -6.58 11.73 0.58
CA PHE A 118 -6.48 10.28 0.46
C PHE A 118 -6.36 9.90 -1.01
N LEU A 119 -5.39 9.05 -1.33
CA LEU A 119 -5.15 8.49 -2.65
C LEU A 119 -5.36 6.98 -2.63
N ASP A 120 -6.31 6.52 -3.44
CA ASP A 120 -6.48 5.12 -3.83
C ASP A 120 -5.36 4.75 -4.83
N GLY A 121 -4.20 4.47 -4.24
CA GLY A 121 -2.94 4.25 -4.94
C GLY A 121 -1.78 4.80 -4.13
N TRP A 122 -0.62 4.86 -4.74
CA TRP A 122 0.56 5.51 -4.18
C TRP A 122 1.27 6.32 -5.26
N GLU A 123 1.98 7.35 -4.85
CA GLU A 123 2.74 8.20 -5.77
C GLU A 123 4.24 8.05 -5.53
N LEU A 124 4.98 7.93 -6.63
CA LEU A 124 6.43 8.05 -6.66
C LEU A 124 6.85 8.83 -7.91
N ASN A 125 7.73 9.81 -7.73
CA ASN A 125 8.24 10.65 -8.83
C ASN A 125 7.13 11.27 -9.71
N ARG A 126 6.03 11.74 -9.09
CA ARG A 126 4.85 12.32 -9.76
C ARG A 126 4.07 11.33 -10.64
N GLN A 127 4.32 10.04 -10.50
CA GLN A 127 3.56 8.98 -11.13
C GLN A 127 2.71 8.29 -10.08
N VAL A 128 1.43 8.11 -10.38
CA VAL A 128 0.49 7.41 -9.52
C VAL A 128 0.38 5.96 -9.97
N PHE A 129 0.49 5.06 -9.01
CA PHE A 129 0.40 3.63 -9.20
C PHE A 129 -0.83 3.09 -8.46
N PRO A 130 -1.63 2.21 -9.09
CA PRO A 130 -1.53 1.76 -10.48
C PRO A 130 -1.79 2.89 -11.48
N THR A 131 -1.36 2.74 -12.73
CA THR A 131 -1.63 3.75 -13.77
C THR A 131 -3.14 3.87 -14.03
N PRO A 132 -3.61 4.97 -14.65
CA PRO A 132 -5.02 5.12 -15.02
C PRO A 132 -5.57 3.98 -15.89
N GLU A 133 -4.72 3.33 -16.69
CA GLU A 133 -5.07 2.23 -17.58
C GLU A 133 -5.26 0.90 -16.83
N ASP A 134 -4.49 0.69 -15.75
CA ASP A 134 -4.50 -0.56 -14.97
C ASP A 134 -5.45 -0.49 -13.77
N HIS A 135 -5.85 0.71 -13.35
CA HIS A 135 -6.74 0.92 -12.21
C HIS A 135 -8.22 0.85 -12.62
N PRO A 136 -9.11 0.17 -11.85
CA PRO A 136 -10.53 0.05 -12.20
C PRO A 136 -11.32 1.36 -12.11
N LYS A 137 -10.83 2.34 -11.35
CA LYS A 137 -11.43 3.68 -11.18
C LYS A 137 -10.61 4.75 -11.91
N PRO A 138 -11.26 5.77 -12.52
CA PRO A 138 -10.56 6.93 -13.06
C PRO A 138 -9.91 7.77 -11.95
N MET A 139 -8.93 8.61 -12.29
CA MET A 139 -8.18 9.42 -11.32
C MET A 139 -9.07 10.30 -10.41
N SER A 140 -10.13 10.90 -10.96
CA SER A 140 -11.08 11.72 -10.18
C SER A 140 -11.83 10.95 -9.10
N ALA A 141 -11.91 9.61 -9.20
CA ALA A 141 -12.54 8.73 -8.22
C ALA A 141 -11.52 8.02 -7.31
N ARG A 142 -10.24 8.37 -7.43
CA ARG A 142 -9.13 7.81 -6.64
C ARG A 142 -8.62 8.80 -5.60
N THR A 143 -8.93 10.08 -5.75
CA THR A 143 -8.38 11.15 -4.92
C THR A 143 -9.49 11.85 -4.17
N PHE A 144 -9.36 11.92 -2.85
CA PHE A 144 -10.34 12.54 -1.97
C PHE A 144 -9.65 13.60 -1.12
N GLU A 145 -9.94 14.87 -1.42
CA GLU A 145 -9.39 16.01 -0.70
C GLU A 145 -10.38 16.54 0.35
N PHE A 146 -9.88 16.82 1.55
CA PHE A 146 -10.68 17.37 2.64
C PHE A 146 -9.84 18.19 3.63
N CYS A 147 -10.51 19.10 4.31
CA CYS A 147 -9.97 19.95 5.37
C CYS A 147 -11.11 20.37 6.33
N GLY A 148 -10.78 21.12 7.38
CA GLY A 148 -11.72 21.71 8.33
C GLY A 148 -11.56 21.21 9.76
N ARG A 149 -12.53 21.56 10.60
CA ARG A 149 -12.61 21.19 12.03
C ARG A 149 -13.82 20.30 12.29
N ARG A 150 -13.75 19.03 11.88
CA ARG A 150 -14.89 18.11 11.98
C ARG A 150 -14.45 16.66 12.02
N LYS A 151 -15.31 15.80 12.57
CA LYS A 151 -15.22 14.36 12.33
C LYS A 151 -15.70 14.09 10.91
N ILE A 152 -14.91 13.34 10.14
CA ILE A 152 -15.31 12.84 8.83
C ILE A 152 -15.89 11.44 9.08
N LYS A 153 -17.13 11.21 8.63
CA LYS A 153 -17.82 9.93 8.81
C LYS A 153 -17.56 8.95 7.67
N GLU A 154 -16.82 9.38 6.67
CA GLU A 154 -16.53 8.60 5.47
C GLU A 154 -15.34 7.68 5.72
N THR A 155 -15.45 6.45 5.23
CA THR A 155 -14.35 5.49 5.20
C THR A 155 -13.77 5.52 3.80
N PHE A 156 -12.47 5.80 3.71
CA PHE A 156 -11.73 5.77 2.47
C PHE A 156 -11.16 4.37 2.26
N ARG A 157 -11.29 3.83 1.05
CA ARG A 157 -10.89 2.46 0.76
C ARG A 157 -10.06 2.39 -0.51
N SER A 158 -8.93 1.68 -0.42
CA SER A 158 -8.09 1.38 -1.57
C SER A 158 -8.64 0.23 -2.41
N SER A 159 -8.19 0.17 -3.66
CA SER A 159 -8.44 -0.89 -4.63
C SER A 159 -7.27 -1.87 -4.77
N GLN A 160 -6.23 -1.69 -3.95
CA GLN A 160 -5.01 -2.52 -3.88
C GLN A 160 -4.41 -2.48 -2.48
N ASN A 161 -3.33 -3.24 -2.25
CA ASN A 161 -2.63 -3.34 -0.98
C ASN A 161 -1.74 -2.12 -0.64
N ALA A 162 -1.99 -0.98 -1.27
CA ALA A 162 -1.27 0.26 -1.04
C ALA A 162 -2.20 1.48 -1.17
N ALA A 163 -2.03 2.44 -0.27
CA ALA A 163 -2.75 3.70 -0.22
C ALA A 163 -1.83 4.80 0.30
N MET A 164 -2.19 6.05 0.02
CA MET A 164 -1.40 7.19 0.48
C MET A 164 -2.29 8.29 1.07
N LEU A 165 -1.85 8.85 2.20
CA LEU A 165 -2.44 10.05 2.79
C LEU A 165 -1.46 11.21 2.66
N LEU A 166 -1.70 12.13 1.73
CA LEU A 166 -0.91 13.35 1.54
C LEU A 166 -1.51 14.47 2.38
N TYR A 167 -0.69 15.30 3.01
CA TYR A 167 -1.19 16.39 3.84
C TYR A 167 -0.28 17.62 3.84
N ARG A 168 -0.87 18.81 3.94
CA ARG A 168 -0.17 20.08 4.18
C ARG A 168 -0.82 20.78 5.36
N MET A 169 -0.02 21.13 6.36
CA MET A 169 -0.48 21.73 7.62
C MET A 169 0.09 23.14 7.77
N PRO A 170 -0.69 24.20 7.50
CA PRO A 170 -0.21 25.57 7.49
C PRO A 170 -0.10 26.21 8.88
N GLU A 171 -0.71 25.59 9.91
CA GLU A 171 -0.78 26.15 11.26
C GLU A 171 -0.07 25.28 12.28
N MET A 172 0.80 25.87 13.09
CA MET A 172 1.41 25.18 14.22
C MET A 172 0.34 24.73 15.22
N GLY A 173 0.51 23.52 15.76
CA GLY A 173 -0.43 22.94 16.72
C GLY A 173 -1.67 22.30 16.10
N SER A 174 -1.95 22.53 14.82
CA SER A 174 -2.97 21.80 14.06
C SER A 174 -2.67 20.30 14.06
N SER A 175 -3.71 19.48 13.96
CA SER A 175 -3.57 18.03 14.14
C SER A 175 -4.68 17.24 13.45
N PHE A 176 -4.38 15.98 13.18
CA PHE A 176 -5.36 15.01 12.69
C PHE A 176 -5.06 13.63 13.24
N SER A 177 -6.06 12.76 13.26
CA SER A 177 -5.89 11.35 13.61
C SER A 177 -6.78 10.47 12.76
N PHE A 178 -6.29 9.28 12.45
CA PHE A 178 -6.96 8.33 11.58
C PHE A 178 -6.71 6.90 12.06
N SER A 179 -7.58 5.98 11.66
CA SER A 179 -7.40 4.55 11.89
C SER A 179 -7.19 3.83 10.56
N ILE A 180 -6.32 2.84 10.56
CA ILE A 180 -6.13 1.91 9.45
C ILE A 180 -6.71 0.54 9.83
N ARG A 181 -7.37 -0.10 8.86
CA ARG A 181 -7.78 -1.50 8.93
C ARG A 181 -7.50 -2.19 7.60
N TYR A 182 -7.21 -3.48 7.66
CA TYR A 182 -7.02 -4.31 6.47
C TYR A 182 -8.22 -5.22 6.24
N VAL A 183 -8.62 -5.32 4.98
CA VAL A 183 -9.78 -6.12 4.55
C VAL A 183 -9.34 -7.08 3.47
N LYS A 184 -9.66 -8.37 3.63
CA LYS A 184 -9.29 -9.39 2.63
C LYS A 184 -9.84 -9.08 1.24
N ASN A 185 -8.94 -9.23 0.27
CA ASN A 185 -9.15 -9.12 -1.15
C ASN A 185 -8.94 -10.52 -1.78
N PRO A 186 -10.00 -11.24 -2.12
CA PRO A 186 -9.88 -12.56 -2.74
C PRO A 186 -9.40 -12.50 -4.21
N ARG A 187 -9.37 -11.30 -4.81
CA ARG A 187 -9.01 -11.09 -6.21
C ARG A 187 -7.99 -9.96 -6.39
N PRO A 188 -6.78 -10.07 -5.82
CA PRO A 188 -5.74 -9.07 -5.97
C PRO A 188 -5.35 -8.84 -7.42
N CYS A 189 -5.49 -7.60 -7.84
CA CYS A 189 -5.07 -7.08 -9.14
C CYS A 189 -4.43 -5.72 -8.84
N ASN A 190 -3.24 -5.48 -9.39
CA ASN A 190 -2.35 -4.39 -9.01
C ASN A 190 -1.78 -4.55 -7.59
N VAL A 191 -0.56 -5.06 -7.48
CA VAL A 191 0.05 -5.43 -6.20
C VAL A 191 1.37 -4.71 -6.00
N LEU A 192 1.54 -4.11 -4.82
CA LEU A 192 2.82 -3.63 -4.33
C LEU A 192 3.52 -4.76 -3.55
N LEU A 193 4.59 -5.31 -4.10
CA LEU A 193 5.43 -6.29 -3.43
C LEU A 193 6.45 -5.58 -2.55
N GLN A 194 6.55 -6.04 -1.31
CA GLN A 194 7.46 -5.47 -0.31
C GLN A 194 8.45 -6.48 0.23
N ASN A 195 8.04 -7.74 0.27
CA ASN A 195 8.90 -8.82 0.71
C ASN A 195 9.48 -9.55 -0.51
N THR A 196 10.77 -9.87 -0.43
CA THR A 196 11.53 -10.59 -1.46
C THR A 196 11.35 -12.11 -1.39
N GLU A 197 10.60 -12.62 -0.40
CA GLU A 197 10.65 -14.04 -0.03
C GLU A 197 9.46 -14.91 -0.48
N SER A 198 8.46 -14.36 -1.18
CA SER A 198 7.26 -15.14 -1.59
C SER A 198 7.03 -15.19 -3.10
N VAL A 199 6.73 -16.38 -3.62
CA VAL A 199 6.14 -16.55 -4.95
C VAL A 199 4.69 -16.06 -4.89
N PHE A 200 4.32 -15.17 -5.79
CA PHE A 200 2.97 -14.62 -5.88
C PHE A 200 2.39 -14.86 -7.28
N THR A 201 1.12 -15.27 -7.35
CA THR A 201 0.41 -15.48 -8.61
C THR A 201 -0.54 -14.32 -8.87
N LEU A 202 -0.24 -13.51 -9.90
CA LEU A 202 -1.13 -12.45 -10.36
C LEU A 202 -2.11 -12.98 -11.41
N ARG A 203 -3.38 -12.61 -11.31
CA ARG A 203 -4.44 -13.01 -12.25
C ARG A 203 -5.35 -11.83 -12.55
N ASN A 204 -5.84 -11.75 -13.78
CA ASN A 204 -6.93 -10.85 -14.15
C ASN A 204 -8.31 -11.42 -13.82
N TYR A 205 -8.39 -12.63 -13.26
CA TYR A 205 -9.63 -13.32 -12.88
C TYR A 205 -10.66 -13.40 -14.02
N GLY A 206 -10.20 -13.52 -15.26
CA GLY A 206 -11.07 -13.56 -16.45
C GLY A 206 -11.63 -12.19 -16.87
N ASN A 207 -11.26 -11.11 -16.18
CA ASN A 207 -11.66 -9.75 -16.56
C ASN A 207 -10.81 -9.23 -17.71
N ARG A 208 -11.42 -8.40 -18.56
CA ARG A 208 -10.72 -7.62 -19.60
C ARG A 208 -10.04 -6.40 -18.99
N SER A 209 -9.12 -6.62 -18.06
CA SER A 209 -8.36 -5.59 -17.36
C SER A 209 -6.89 -6.00 -17.25
N ASN A 210 -6.01 -5.01 -17.23
CA ASN A 210 -4.61 -5.23 -16.90
C ASN A 210 -4.46 -5.37 -15.39
N CYS A 211 -3.53 -6.22 -14.95
CA CYS A 211 -3.08 -6.27 -13.57
C CYS A 211 -1.58 -5.99 -13.56
N SER A 212 -1.17 -5.11 -12.66
CA SER A 212 0.23 -4.71 -12.52
C SER A 212 0.87 -5.34 -11.27
N ILE A 213 2.19 -5.45 -11.29
CA ILE A 213 3.00 -5.65 -10.10
C ILE A 213 3.98 -4.50 -10.04
N ALA A 214 4.11 -3.89 -8.86
CA ALA A 214 5.17 -2.96 -8.55
C ALA A 214 5.97 -3.49 -7.37
N ALA A 215 7.28 -3.27 -7.37
CA ALA A 215 8.14 -3.62 -6.27
C ALA A 215 9.07 -2.43 -5.97
N LEU A 216 9.24 -2.11 -4.69
CA LEU A 216 10.13 -1.02 -4.28
C LEU A 216 11.56 -1.52 -4.14
N PHE A 217 12.53 -0.67 -4.49
CA PHE A 217 13.94 -1.01 -4.42
C PHE A 217 14.37 -1.32 -2.97
N PRO A 218 15.26 -2.31 -2.75
CA PRO A 218 15.80 -3.26 -3.72
C PRO A 218 14.83 -4.44 -3.96
N ALA A 219 14.43 -4.67 -5.21
CA ALA A 219 13.58 -5.81 -5.57
C ALA A 219 14.08 -6.48 -6.85
N VAL A 220 14.12 -7.83 -6.82
CA VAL A 220 14.38 -8.66 -7.99
C VAL A 220 13.10 -9.45 -8.26
N VAL A 221 12.45 -9.18 -9.40
CA VAL A 221 11.24 -9.89 -9.82
C VAL A 221 11.64 -10.95 -10.84
N ARG A 222 11.31 -12.22 -10.57
CA ARG A 222 11.47 -13.35 -11.50
C ARG A 222 10.11 -13.92 -11.85
N ILE A 223 9.86 -14.11 -13.15
CA ILE A 223 8.64 -14.73 -13.65
C ILE A 223 8.88 -16.23 -13.71
N GLU A 224 8.22 -16.99 -12.82
CA GLU A 224 8.31 -18.46 -12.79
C GLU A 224 7.43 -19.11 -13.88
N ALA A 225 6.23 -18.57 -14.07
CA ALA A 225 5.29 -19.03 -15.08
C ALA A 225 4.45 -17.84 -15.57
N LEU A 226 4.04 -17.90 -16.84
CA LEU A 226 3.17 -16.89 -17.47
C LEU A 226 2.15 -17.59 -18.35
N ASN A 227 0.87 -17.29 -18.13
CA ASN A 227 -0.24 -17.71 -18.98
C ASN A 227 -0.97 -16.44 -19.47
N VAL A 228 -1.16 -16.31 -20.79
CA VAL A 228 -1.78 -15.13 -21.42
C VAL A 228 -2.95 -15.58 -22.30
N GLY A 229 -4.14 -15.10 -21.96
CA GLY A 229 -5.36 -15.30 -22.74
C GLY A 229 -6.13 -16.58 -22.40
N VAL A 230 -7.34 -16.66 -22.94
CA VAL A 230 -8.09 -17.93 -23.04
C VAL A 230 -7.71 -18.49 -24.40
N VAL A 231 -6.92 -19.56 -24.45
CA VAL A 231 -6.73 -20.27 -25.72
C VAL A 231 -8.07 -20.93 -26.05
N PRO A 232 -8.80 -20.56 -27.12
CA PRO A 232 -9.90 -21.38 -27.57
C PRO A 232 -9.26 -22.62 -28.17
N SER A 233 -9.09 -23.68 -27.39
CA SER A 233 -8.71 -24.98 -27.91
C SER A 233 -9.84 -25.48 -28.79
N ILE A 234 -9.65 -25.37 -30.10
CA ILE A 234 -10.54 -25.96 -31.10
C ILE A 234 -10.64 -27.47 -30.79
N GLY A 235 -11.76 -27.87 -30.18
CA GLY A 235 -12.09 -29.28 -29.91
C GLY A 235 -11.87 -29.81 -28.49
N ARG A 236 -11.35 -29.01 -27.53
CA ARG A 236 -11.40 -29.34 -26.10
C ARG A 236 -11.94 -28.12 -25.36
N GLY A 237 -12.91 -28.32 -24.46
CA GLY A 237 -13.58 -27.24 -23.75
C GLY A 237 -12.60 -26.27 -23.09
N VAL A 238 -13.05 -25.03 -22.85
CA VAL A 238 -12.29 -23.98 -22.16
C VAL A 238 -11.55 -24.59 -20.98
N GLU A 239 -10.23 -24.57 -21.01
CA GLU A 239 -9.39 -25.06 -19.93
C GLU A 239 -9.50 -24.06 -18.78
N ILE A 240 -10.52 -24.26 -17.95
CA ILE A 240 -10.68 -23.53 -16.69
C ILE A 240 -9.61 -24.10 -15.76
N GLU A 241 -8.44 -23.45 -15.74
CA GLU A 241 -7.39 -23.80 -14.79
C GLU A 241 -7.93 -23.63 -13.35
N THR A 242 -8.29 -24.75 -12.73
CA THR A 242 -8.59 -24.88 -11.30
C THR A 242 -7.30 -24.64 -10.53
N GLY A 243 -7.08 -23.38 -10.19
CA GLY A 243 -5.80 -22.90 -9.65
C GLY A 243 -5.33 -23.66 -8.43
N THR A 244 -4.12 -24.22 -8.55
CA THR A 244 -3.16 -24.41 -7.45
C THR A 244 -1.80 -24.63 -8.09
N VAL A 245 -0.87 -23.70 -7.88
CA VAL A 245 0.56 -23.98 -7.95
C VAL A 245 1.06 -23.78 -6.52
N HIS A 246 1.50 -24.88 -5.91
CA HIS A 246 2.01 -24.96 -4.55
C HIS A 246 3.42 -24.35 -4.45
#